data_AF-A0A9E2YTZ9-F1
#
_entry.id   AF-A0A9E2YTZ9-F1
#
_cell.length_a   1.000
_cell.length_b   1.000
_cell.length_c   1.000
_cell.angle_alpha   90.00
_cell.angle_beta   90.00
_cell.angle_gamma   90.00
#
_symmetry.space_group_name_H-M   'P 1'
#
loop_
_entity.id
_entity.type
_entity.pdbx_description
1 polymer ?
#
loop_
_entity_poly.entity_id
_entity_poly.type
_entity_poly.pdbx_seq_one_letter_code
_entity_poly.pdbx_strand_id
1 'polypeptide(L)'
;MTSTDTSPALRSSRRKFHETLIYGFGAIIGVALAVPAALYLFSPPRPRRESDWVEAGDIGSLAPNTPAEISFRQKRIDGWREVLEKKTAWVVKTPDHGVIAFGPQCTHLGCAYHWDETKTQ
;
A
#
# COMPACT_ATOMS: atom_id res chain seq x y z
N MET A 1 -4.51 27.19 68.35
CA MET A 1 -3.76 26.94 67.10
C MET A 1 -3.35 25.48 67.08
N THR A 2 -4.17 24.61 66.49
CA THR A 2 -3.90 23.17 66.40
C THR A 2 -2.98 22.90 65.21
N SER A 3 -1.71 22.70 65.49
CA SER A 3 -0.71 22.27 64.52
C SER A 3 -0.97 20.79 64.18
N THR A 4 -1.59 20.53 63.03
CA THR A 4 -1.83 19.16 62.55
C THR A 4 -0.50 18.55 62.08
N ASP A 5 0.16 17.81 62.95
CA ASP A 5 1.37 17.06 62.60
C ASP A 5 1.02 15.88 61.69
N THR A 6 1.23 16.06 60.38
CA THR A 6 0.98 15.00 59.39
C THR A 6 2.19 14.07 59.33
N SER A 7 2.09 12.86 59.87
CA SER A 7 3.18 11.88 59.86
C SER A 7 3.83 11.71 58.45
N PRO A 8 5.18 11.72 58.31
CA PRO A 8 5.88 11.74 57.02
C PRO A 8 5.56 10.55 56.11
N ALA A 9 5.16 9.41 56.69
CA ALA A 9 4.72 8.23 55.95
C ALA A 9 3.48 8.50 55.08
N LEU A 10 2.48 9.22 55.61
CA LEU A 10 1.25 9.56 54.88
C LEU A 10 1.50 10.54 53.73
N ARG A 11 2.44 11.49 53.90
CA ARG A 11 2.87 12.42 52.83
C ARG A 11 3.52 11.67 51.66
N SER A 12 4.36 10.68 51.95
CA SER A 12 4.98 9.84 50.92
C SER A 12 3.94 8.97 50.19
N SER A 13 2.96 8.43 50.90
CA SER A 13 1.88 7.61 50.34
C SER A 13 0.96 8.41 49.43
N ARG A 14 0.60 9.63 49.83
CA ARG A 14 -0.19 10.54 48.99
C ARG A 14 0.56 10.88 47.70
N ARG A 15 1.86 11.21 47.79
CA ARG A 15 2.66 11.54 46.60
C ARG A 15 2.74 10.35 45.63
N LYS A 16 3.04 9.14 46.14
CA LYS A 16 3.08 7.91 45.33
C LYS A 16 1.75 7.60 44.65
N PHE A 17 0.63 7.87 45.32
CA PHE A 17 -0.70 7.71 44.73
C PHE A 17 -0.90 8.62 43.52
N HIS A 18 -0.55 9.92 43.66
CA HIS A 18 -0.67 10.88 42.55
C HIS A 18 0.30 10.55 41.41
N GLU A 19 1.54 10.18 41.71
CA GLU A 19 2.52 9.74 40.71
C GLU A 19 2.02 8.52 39.93
N THR A 20 1.47 7.52 40.62
CA THR A 20 0.92 6.32 39.98
C THR A 20 -0.25 6.67 39.05
N LEU A 21 -1.14 7.59 39.46
CA LEU A 21 -2.23 8.07 38.60
C LEU A 21 -1.71 8.83 37.37
N ILE A 22 -0.73 9.71 37.55
CA ILE A 22 -0.14 10.49 36.45
C ILE A 22 0.50 9.56 35.42
N TYR A 23 1.32 8.61 35.86
CA TYR A 23 1.93 7.63 34.97
C TYR A 23 0.89 6.67 34.36
N GLY A 24 -0.13 6.28 35.12
CA GLY A 24 -1.22 5.45 34.63
C GLY A 24 -1.99 6.12 33.49
N PHE A 25 -2.42 7.37 33.68
CA PHE A 25 -3.09 8.12 32.62
C PHE A 25 -2.16 8.45 31.45
N GLY A 26 -0.90 8.80 31.73
CA GLY A 26 0.12 9.02 30.69
C GLY A 26 0.34 7.78 29.82
N ALA A 27 0.39 6.60 30.43
CA ALA A 27 0.51 5.33 29.71
C ALA A 27 -0.74 5.04 28.87
N ILE A 28 -1.95 5.27 29.40
CA ILE A 28 -3.20 5.08 28.66
C ILE A 28 -3.25 6.00 27.44
N ILE A 29 -2.95 7.28 27.60
CA ILE A 29 -2.90 8.25 26.49
C ILE A 29 -1.82 7.84 25.49
N GLY A 30 -0.64 7.44 25.97
CA GLY A 30 0.45 6.96 25.14
C GLY A 30 0.04 5.76 24.28
N VAL A 31 -0.61 4.75 24.87
CA VAL A 31 -1.12 3.58 24.15
C VAL A 31 -2.23 3.98 23.16
N ALA A 32 -3.15 4.84 23.56
CA ALA A 32 -4.25 5.29 22.71
C ALA A 32 -3.76 5.97 21.41
N LEU A 33 -2.62 6.65 21.46
CA LEU A 33 -1.99 7.26 20.28
C LEU A 33 -1.02 6.31 19.56
N ALA A 34 -0.23 5.53 20.29
CA ALA A 34 0.77 4.64 19.72
C ALA A 34 0.15 3.49 18.93
N VAL A 35 -0.97 2.93 19.40
CA VAL A 35 -1.66 1.81 18.74
C VAL A 35 -2.10 2.14 17.31
N PRO A 36 -2.92 3.20 17.04
CA PRO A 36 -3.30 3.52 15.67
C PRO A 36 -2.12 3.93 14.80
N ALA A 37 -1.09 4.60 15.36
CA ALA A 37 0.13 4.94 14.62
C ALA A 37 0.90 3.68 14.18
N ALA A 38 1.07 2.70 15.08
CA ALA A 38 1.70 1.43 14.77
C ALA A 38 0.89 0.63 13.73
N LEU A 39 -0.44 0.55 13.89
CA LEU A 39 -1.31 -0.09 12.92
C LEU A 39 -1.19 0.56 11.54
N TYR A 40 -1.17 1.89 11.47
CA TYR A 40 -1.01 2.59 10.20
C TYR A 40 0.36 2.30 9.54
N LEU A 41 1.44 2.28 10.32
CA LEU A 41 2.80 2.09 9.79
C LEU A 41 3.08 0.64 9.36
N PHE A 42 2.54 -0.33 10.11
CA PHE A 42 2.83 -1.76 9.90
C PHE A 42 1.71 -2.52 9.20
N SER A 43 0.52 -1.93 9.04
CA SER A 43 -0.55 -2.60 8.28
C SER A 43 -0.15 -2.70 6.82
N PRO A 44 -0.26 -3.89 6.20
CA PRO A 44 -0.07 -4.01 4.76
C PRO A 44 -1.12 -3.17 4.04
N PRO A 45 -0.79 -2.64 2.84
CA PRO A 45 -1.77 -1.96 2.01
C PRO A 45 -2.89 -2.94 1.65
N ARG A 46 -4.13 -2.46 1.69
CA ARG A 46 -5.29 -3.27 1.29
C ARG A 46 -5.09 -3.77 -0.15
N PRO A 47 -5.44 -5.04 -0.44
CA PRO A 47 -5.36 -5.55 -1.80
C PRO A 47 -6.20 -4.65 -2.70
N ARG A 48 -5.65 -4.36 -3.88
CA ARG A 48 -6.35 -3.56 -4.89
C ARG A 48 -7.61 -4.34 -5.28
N ARG A 49 -8.77 -3.69 -5.29
CA ARG A 49 -9.97 -4.28 -5.87
C ARG A 49 -9.67 -4.69 -7.31
N GLU A 50 -10.15 -5.87 -7.67
CA GLU A 50 -10.10 -6.36 -9.04
C GLU A 50 -10.72 -5.29 -9.94
N SER A 51 -9.96 -4.84 -10.93
CA SER A 51 -10.42 -3.83 -11.87
C SER A 51 -11.35 -4.49 -12.89
N ASP A 52 -12.37 -3.77 -13.32
CA ASP A 52 -13.20 -4.20 -14.44
C ASP A 52 -12.33 -4.53 -15.67
N TRP A 53 -12.77 -5.53 -16.42
CA TRP A 53 -12.16 -5.87 -17.71
C TRP A 53 -12.23 -4.67 -18.65
N VAL A 54 -11.14 -4.42 -19.37
CA VAL A 54 -11.03 -3.31 -20.29
C VAL A 54 -10.59 -3.82 -21.65
N GLU A 55 -11.19 -3.27 -22.69
CA GLU A 55 -10.76 -3.54 -24.07
C GLU A 55 -9.37 -2.97 -24.30
N ALA A 56 -8.39 -3.85 -24.54
CA ALA A 56 -7.01 -3.45 -24.76
C ALA A 56 -6.70 -3.20 -26.24
N GLY A 57 -7.31 -3.97 -27.15
CA GLY A 57 -7.10 -3.87 -28.59
C GLY A 57 -7.45 -5.18 -29.31
N ASP A 58 -7.31 -5.17 -30.64
CA ASP A 58 -7.66 -6.32 -31.49
C ASP A 58 -6.47 -7.29 -31.66
N ILE A 59 -6.70 -8.56 -31.34
CA ILE A 59 -5.76 -9.68 -31.51
C ILE A 59 -5.45 -9.94 -33.00
N GLY A 60 -6.38 -9.59 -33.91
CA GLY A 60 -6.19 -9.71 -35.36
C GLY A 60 -5.03 -8.86 -35.87
N SER A 61 -4.81 -7.69 -35.26
CA SER A 61 -3.74 -6.76 -35.63
C SER A 61 -2.33 -7.18 -35.21
N LEU A 62 -2.20 -8.20 -34.36
CA LEU A 62 -0.92 -8.64 -33.82
C LEU A 62 -0.24 -9.67 -34.73
N ALA A 63 1.03 -9.41 -35.07
CA ALA A 63 1.87 -10.36 -35.80
C ALA A 63 2.27 -11.55 -34.90
N PRO A 64 2.26 -12.79 -35.41
CA PRO A 64 2.71 -13.95 -34.64
C PRO A 64 4.19 -13.85 -34.27
N ASN A 65 4.53 -14.24 -33.04
CA ASN A 65 5.89 -14.22 -32.47
C ASN A 65 6.56 -12.84 -32.40
N THR A 66 5.83 -11.75 -32.67
CA THR A 66 6.34 -10.39 -32.53
C THR A 66 5.66 -9.71 -31.34
N PRO A 67 6.41 -9.26 -30.32
CA PRO A 67 5.87 -8.49 -29.23
C PRO A 67 5.40 -7.11 -29.71
N ALA A 68 4.16 -6.77 -29.36
CA ALA A 68 3.61 -5.45 -29.60
C ALA A 68 3.34 -4.74 -28.27
N GLU A 69 3.69 -3.46 -28.20
CA GLU A 69 3.29 -2.60 -27.09
C GLU A 69 1.86 -2.09 -27.33
N ILE A 70 0.95 -2.42 -26.42
CA ILE A 70 -0.44 -1.96 -26.46
C ILE A 70 -0.66 -0.98 -25.33
N SER A 71 -1.23 0.19 -25.66
CA SER A 71 -1.64 1.18 -24.65
C SER A 71 -3.16 1.22 -24.52
N PHE A 72 -3.67 1.06 -23.31
CA PHE A 72 -5.10 1.04 -23.01
C PHE A 72 -5.42 1.98 -21.84
N ARG A 73 -6.68 2.42 -21.72
CA ARG A 73 -7.13 3.29 -20.64
C ARG A 73 -7.93 2.50 -19.62
N GLN A 74 -7.42 2.36 -18.41
CA GLN A 74 -8.14 1.69 -17.33
C GLN A 74 -8.80 2.73 -16.42
N LYS A 75 -10.10 2.55 -16.16
CA LYS A 75 -10.81 3.33 -15.15
C LYS A 75 -10.41 2.85 -13.75
N ARG A 76 -10.00 3.78 -12.89
CA ARG A 76 -9.59 3.54 -11.51
C ARG A 76 -10.38 4.47 -10.60
N ILE A 77 -11.02 3.89 -9.58
CA ILE A 77 -11.77 4.65 -8.57
C ILE A 77 -10.85 4.85 -7.38
N ASP A 78 -10.53 6.11 -7.08
CA ASP A 78 -9.72 6.54 -5.94
C ASP A 78 -10.59 7.37 -4.99
N GLY A 79 -11.10 6.73 -3.94
CA GLY A 79 -12.06 7.33 -3.02
C GLY A 79 -13.36 7.69 -3.74
N TRP A 80 -13.56 9.00 -3.95
CA TRP A 80 -14.71 9.58 -4.67
C TRP A 80 -14.38 10.03 -6.10
N ARG A 81 -13.11 9.90 -6.53
CA ARG A 81 -12.67 10.37 -7.84
C ARG A 81 -12.47 9.19 -8.79
N GLU A 82 -13.06 9.30 -9.97
CA GLU A 82 -12.76 8.38 -11.06
C GLU A 82 -11.63 8.95 -11.90
N VAL A 83 -10.57 8.17 -12.09
CA VAL A 83 -9.38 8.53 -12.87
C VAL A 83 -9.24 7.54 -14.02
N LEU A 84 -9.09 8.05 -15.24
CA LEU A 84 -8.72 7.24 -16.41
C LEU A 84 -7.20 7.22 -16.53
N GLU A 85 -6.58 6.10 -16.14
CA GLU A 85 -5.15 5.91 -16.23
C GLU A 85 -4.79 5.26 -17.56
N LYS A 86 -3.83 5.85 -18.29
CA LYS A 86 -3.22 5.19 -19.46
C LYS A 86 -2.20 4.17 -18.95
N LYS A 87 -2.38 2.90 -19.30
CA LYS A 87 -1.46 1.80 -19.02
C LYS A 87 -0.95 1.20 -20.32
N THR A 88 0.20 0.55 -20.23
CA THR A 88 0.78 -0.21 -21.34
C THR A 88 0.98 -1.66 -20.93
N ALA A 89 0.99 -2.55 -21.91
CA ALA A 89 1.36 -3.95 -21.74
C ALA A 89 2.05 -4.43 -23.02
N TRP A 90 2.99 -5.35 -22.87
CA TRP A 90 3.61 -6.04 -23.99
C TRP A 90 2.82 -7.30 -24.28
N VAL A 91 2.36 -7.47 -25.51
CA VAL A 91 1.55 -8.63 -25.90
C VAL A 91 2.24 -9.39 -27.01
N VAL A 92 2.39 -10.70 -26.80
CA VAL A 92 2.95 -11.63 -27.78
C VAL A 92 1.88 -12.61 -28.19
N LYS A 93 1.62 -12.69 -29.49
CA LYS A 93 0.74 -13.69 -30.08
C LYS A 93 1.54 -14.93 -30.44
N THR A 94 1.19 -16.07 -29.86
CA THR A 94 1.79 -17.37 -30.18
C THR A 94 1.25 -17.92 -31.51
N PRO A 95 1.96 -18.87 -32.16
CA PRO A 95 1.51 -19.48 -33.41
C PRO A 95 0.17 -20.21 -33.27
N ASP A 96 -0.10 -20.77 -32.09
CA ASP A 96 -1.29 -21.56 -31.78
C ASP A 96 -2.52 -20.68 -31.42
N HIS A 97 -2.52 -19.41 -31.82
CA HIS A 97 -3.53 -18.39 -31.49
C HIS A 97 -3.64 -18.01 -30.00
N GLY A 98 -2.75 -18.52 -29.13
CA GLY A 98 -2.65 -18.08 -27.75
C GLY A 98 -2.06 -16.67 -27.63
N VAL A 99 -2.44 -15.93 -26.58
CA VAL A 99 -1.96 -14.58 -26.31
C VAL A 99 -1.31 -14.54 -24.94
N ILE A 100 -0.07 -14.04 -24.88
CA ILE A 100 0.67 -13.84 -23.63
C ILE A 100 0.85 -12.34 -23.42
N ALA A 101 0.42 -11.84 -22.26
CA ALA A 101 0.58 -10.44 -21.87
C ALA A 101 1.60 -10.31 -20.75
N PHE A 102 2.61 -9.47 -20.97
CA PHE A 102 3.64 -9.11 -20.00
C PHE A 102 3.36 -7.71 -19.44
N GLY A 103 3.64 -7.55 -18.15
CA GLY A 103 3.58 -6.24 -17.50
C GLY A 103 4.62 -5.28 -18.09
N PRO A 104 4.36 -3.96 -18.11
CA PRO A 104 5.28 -2.98 -18.69
C PRO A 104 6.53 -2.72 -17.83
N GLN A 105 6.62 -3.32 -16.65
CA GLN A 105 7.70 -3.13 -15.69
C GLN A 105 8.52 -4.39 -15.48
N CYS A 106 9.84 -4.23 -15.31
CA CYS A 106 10.73 -5.35 -15.00
C CYS A 106 10.49 -5.88 -13.58
N THR A 107 10.67 -7.19 -13.37
CA THR A 107 10.45 -7.84 -12.07
C THR A 107 11.55 -7.53 -11.04
N HIS A 108 12.64 -6.89 -11.45
CA HIS A 108 13.75 -6.53 -10.58
C HIS A 108 13.38 -5.37 -9.64
N LEU A 109 13.14 -4.19 -10.23
CA LEU A 109 12.84 -2.95 -9.48
C LEU A 109 11.67 -2.16 -10.08
N GLY A 110 11.00 -2.70 -11.11
CA GLY A 110 9.86 -2.03 -11.72
C GLY A 110 10.20 -0.93 -12.72
N CYS A 111 11.43 -0.90 -13.25
CA CYS A 111 11.78 0.02 -14.34
C CYS A 111 10.99 -0.30 -15.61
N ALA A 112 10.62 0.74 -16.36
CA ALA A 112 10.11 0.56 -17.72
C ALA A 112 11.20 -0.08 -18.58
N TYR A 113 10.80 -1.01 -19.44
CA TYR A 113 11.71 -1.65 -20.39
C TYR A 113 11.13 -1.58 -21.80
N HIS A 114 12.03 -1.64 -22.77
CA HIS A 114 11.69 -1.76 -24.18
C HIS A 114 12.09 -3.15 -24.67
N TRP A 115 11.33 -3.68 -25.63
CA TRP A 115 11.67 -4.94 -26.25
C TRP A 115 12.78 -4.75 -27.28
N ASP A 116 13.89 -5.45 -27.11
CA ASP A 116 15.00 -5.44 -28.06
C ASP A 116 15.00 -6.72 -28.88
N GLU A 117 14.57 -6.63 -30.13
CA GLU A 117 14.51 -7.76 -31.07
C GLU A 117 15.91 -8.32 -31.40
N THR A 118 16.95 -7.49 -31.33
CA THR A 118 18.32 -7.92 -31.63
C THR A 118 18.89 -8.84 -30.55
N LYS A 119 18.29 -8.81 -29.36
CA LYS A 119 18.67 -9.59 -28.20
C LYS A 119 17.70 -10.74 -27.98
N THR A 120 17.57 -11.59 -29.00
CA THR A 120 16.82 -12.85 -28.89
C THR A 120 17.66 -13.81 -28.02
N GLN A 121 17.13 -14.20 -26.85
CA GLN A 121 17.72 -15.26 -26.01
C GLN A 121 17.28 -16.64 -26.49
#